data_AF-A0A9P9D665-F1
#
_entry.id   AF-A0A9P9D665-F1
#
_cell.length_a   1.000
_cell.length_b   1.000
_cell.length_c   1.000
_cell.angle_alpha   90.00
_cell.angle_beta   90.00
_cell.angle_gamma   90.00
#
_symmetry.space_group_name_H-M   'P 1'
#
loop_
_entity.id
_entity.type
_entity.pdbx_description
1 polymer ?
#
loop_
_entity_poly.entity_id
_entity_poly.type
_entity_poly.pdbx_seq_one_letter_code
_entity_poly.pdbx_strand_id
1 'polypeptide(L)'
;MALAKAFNTNVRYGIFEHYLHRSLLWQRSQGIPMRRISYAAGKTPPSWSWVAYHRQIKYLGFQPVEWNKSVQFVEDKASNAASNPENDGYVLKARVRRLRDCEIKPKGPKHVIRDRKDNEVGHLRFDTQPGKASTEVRCAIMGREIRGEDGERKYYVLFVTECATHPGCGKFERVGVGSIQQRFILFDGQDDAAHIL
;
A
#
# COMPACT_ATOMS: atom_id res chain seq x y z
N MET A 1 12.84 -1.17 20.73
CA MET A 1 13.17 0.26 20.56
C MET A 1 14.65 0.55 20.23
N ALA A 2 15.55 -0.44 20.09
CA ALA A 2 16.96 -0.18 19.76
C ALA A 2 17.18 0.30 18.29
N LEU A 3 16.47 -0.31 17.32
CA LEU A 3 16.61 0.05 15.90
C LEU A 3 16.07 1.45 15.57
N ALA A 4 14.93 1.85 16.16
CA ALA A 4 14.37 3.19 15.99
C ALA A 4 15.37 4.28 16.41
N LYS A 5 16.01 4.07 17.57
CA LYS A 5 17.07 4.94 18.09
C LYS A 5 18.31 4.94 17.20
N ALA A 6 18.74 3.77 16.74
CA ALA A 6 19.92 3.63 15.87
C ALA A 6 19.75 4.37 14.53
N PHE A 7 18.54 4.34 13.96
CA PHE A 7 18.21 5.07 12.72
C PHE A 7 17.72 6.50 12.95
N ASN A 8 17.70 6.97 14.20
CA ASN A 8 17.15 8.27 14.58
C ASN A 8 15.79 8.55 13.93
N THR A 9 14.86 7.61 14.05
CA THR A 9 13.58 7.66 13.35
C THR A 9 12.43 7.18 14.23
N ASN A 10 11.25 7.76 14.01
CA ASN A 10 10.04 7.26 14.62
C ASN A 10 9.62 5.95 13.95
N VAL A 11 8.97 5.09 14.72
CA VAL A 11 8.40 3.85 14.23
C VAL A 11 6.92 3.82 14.59
N ARG A 12 6.07 3.71 13.57
CA ARG A 12 4.61 3.69 13.73
C ARG A 12 4.08 2.38 13.20
N TYR A 13 3.45 1.58 14.05
CA TYR A 13 2.90 0.26 13.69
C TYR A 13 3.89 -0.59 12.86
N GLY A 14 5.17 -0.63 13.26
CA GLY A 14 6.21 -1.40 12.59
C GLY A 14 6.79 -0.77 11.31
N ILE A 15 6.39 0.46 10.95
CA ILE A 15 6.91 1.21 9.80
C ILE A 15 7.89 2.27 10.28
N PHE A 16 9.10 2.29 9.71
CA PHE A 16 10.14 3.25 10.03
C PHE A 16 9.97 4.49 9.16
N GLU A 17 9.80 5.67 9.76
CA GLU A 17 9.46 6.90 9.05
C GLU A 17 10.57 7.35 8.08
N HIS A 18 11.84 7.22 8.47
CA HIS A 18 12.98 7.55 7.61
C HIS A 18 13.07 6.63 6.38
N TYR A 19 12.51 5.41 6.49
CA TYR A 19 12.43 4.43 5.40
C TYR A 19 10.96 4.16 5.04
N LEU A 20 10.10 5.19 5.07
CA LEU A 20 8.65 5.05 4.97
C LEU A 20 8.23 4.17 3.79
N HIS A 21 8.62 4.56 2.57
CA HIS A 21 8.23 3.88 1.34
C HIS A 21 8.70 2.43 1.32
N ARG A 22 9.97 2.20 1.67
CA ARG A 22 10.56 0.85 1.73
C ARG A 22 9.87 -0.02 2.77
N SER A 23 9.59 0.53 3.94
CA SER A 23 8.90 -0.14 5.04
C SER A 23 7.47 -0.51 4.67
N LEU A 24 6.80 0.32 3.88
CA LEU A 24 5.45 0.05 3.37
C LEU A 24 5.44 -1.03 2.28
N LEU A 25 6.51 -1.18 1.49
CA LEU A 25 6.61 -2.19 0.43
C LEU A 25 6.89 -3.62 0.97
N TRP A 26 6.33 -3.98 2.12
CA TRP A 26 6.35 -5.35 2.63
C TRP A 26 5.35 -6.23 1.87
N GLN A 27 5.60 -7.53 1.84
CA GLN A 27 4.73 -8.57 1.28
C GLN A 27 4.86 -9.85 2.12
N ARG A 28 3.93 -10.78 1.98
CA ARG A 28 4.05 -12.12 2.58
C ARG A 28 5.31 -12.86 2.10
N SER A 29 6.01 -13.53 3.03
CA SER A 29 7.19 -14.33 2.67
C SER A 29 6.81 -15.65 1.98
N GLN A 30 5.68 -16.24 2.39
CA GLN A 30 5.18 -17.57 2.00
C GLN A 30 3.99 -17.53 1.01
N GLY A 31 3.78 -18.63 0.28
CA GLY A 31 2.67 -18.82 -0.67
C GLY A 31 1.29 -18.98 -0.02
N ILE A 32 1.19 -18.99 1.31
CA ILE A 32 -0.06 -19.10 2.07
C ILE A 32 -0.62 -17.70 2.37
N PRO A 33 -1.93 -17.46 2.20
CA PRO A 33 -2.57 -16.19 2.53
C PRO A 33 -2.47 -15.85 4.02
N MET A 34 -2.29 -14.57 4.34
CA MET A 34 -2.27 -14.12 5.74
C MET A 34 -3.69 -13.91 6.25
N ARG A 35 -3.84 -14.06 7.57
CA ARG A 35 -5.05 -13.69 8.30
C ARG A 35 -4.74 -12.46 9.12
N ARG A 36 -5.68 -11.51 9.16
CA ARG A 36 -5.60 -10.35 10.06
C ARG A 36 -5.59 -10.86 11.50
N ILE A 37 -4.74 -10.28 12.33
CA ILE A 37 -4.69 -10.61 13.76
C ILE A 37 -5.94 -10.01 14.42
N SER A 38 -6.58 -10.78 15.29
CA SER A 38 -7.71 -10.27 16.08
C SER A 38 -7.17 -9.42 17.22
N TYR A 39 -7.41 -8.12 17.17
CA TYR A 39 -7.12 -7.18 18.25
C TYR A 39 -8.38 -6.85 19.03
N ALA A 40 -8.23 -6.38 20.27
CA ALA A 40 -9.34 -5.78 21.00
C ALA A 40 -9.87 -4.55 20.24
N ALA A 41 -11.15 -4.22 20.46
CA ALA A 41 -11.76 -3.03 19.87
C ALA A 41 -10.92 -1.78 20.19
N GLY A 42 -10.72 -0.92 19.20
CA GLY A 42 -9.88 0.29 19.34
C GLY A 42 -8.37 0.07 19.20
N LYS A 43 -7.87 -1.17 19.27
CA LYS A 43 -6.43 -1.53 19.19
C LYS A 43 -5.97 -2.05 17.84
N THR A 44 -6.86 -2.09 16.86
CA THR A 44 -6.56 -2.73 15.57
C THR A 44 -5.58 -1.86 14.78
N PRO A 45 -4.37 -2.36 14.44
CA PRO A 45 -3.44 -1.62 13.61
C PRO A 45 -4.01 -1.35 12.22
N PRO A 46 -3.54 -0.28 11.57
CA PRO A 46 -3.99 0.08 10.25
C PRO A 46 -3.62 -0.98 9.19
N SER A 47 -4.39 -1.05 8.10
CA SER A 47 -4.25 -2.09 7.07
C SER A 47 -2.89 -2.05 6.34
N TRP A 48 -2.22 -0.89 6.31
CA TRP A 48 -0.87 -0.74 5.76
C TRP A 48 0.24 -1.27 6.68
N SER A 49 -0.06 -1.52 7.96
CA SER A 49 0.90 -2.06 8.91
C SER A 49 1.07 -3.57 8.72
N TRP A 50 2.32 -4.03 8.66
CA TRP A 50 2.57 -5.46 8.65
C TRP A 50 2.24 -6.13 9.98
N VAL A 51 2.23 -5.39 11.10
CA VAL A 51 1.87 -5.96 12.40
C VAL A 51 0.38 -6.31 12.47
N ALA A 52 -0.45 -5.79 11.56
CA ALA A 52 -1.86 -6.16 11.47
C ALA A 52 -2.09 -7.63 11.04
N TYR A 53 -1.06 -8.33 10.55
CA TYR A 53 -1.18 -9.64 9.93
C TYR A 53 -0.30 -10.69 10.60
N HIS A 54 -0.82 -11.92 10.68
CA HIS A 54 0.00 -13.06 11.09
C HIS A 54 1.05 -13.41 10.03
N ARG A 55 2.14 -14.03 10.49
CA ARG A 55 3.24 -14.64 9.71
C ARG A 55 4.34 -13.66 9.30
N GLN A 56 5.40 -14.23 8.74
CA GLN A 56 6.59 -13.51 8.32
C GLN A 56 6.33 -12.68 7.06
N ILE A 57 6.88 -11.47 7.06
CA ILE A 57 6.96 -10.62 5.88
C ILE A 57 8.34 -10.69 5.24
N LYS A 58 8.41 -10.25 4.00
CA LYS A 58 9.63 -9.86 3.30
C LYS A 58 9.37 -8.57 2.55
N TYR A 59 10.40 -7.80 2.24
CA TYR A 59 10.23 -6.61 1.42
C TYR A 59 10.18 -6.96 -0.07
N LEU A 60 9.47 -6.14 -0.85
CA LEU A 60 9.49 -6.22 -2.30
C LEU A 60 10.91 -5.88 -2.80
N GLY A 61 11.42 -6.69 -3.73
CA GLY A 61 12.64 -6.36 -4.44
C GLY A 61 12.37 -5.26 -5.45
N PHE A 62 13.21 -4.23 -5.46
CA PHE A 62 13.11 -3.10 -6.38
C PHE A 62 14.48 -2.71 -6.93
N GLN A 63 14.47 -2.16 -8.14
CA GLN A 63 15.63 -1.49 -8.76
C GLN A 63 15.88 -0.13 -8.08
N PRO A 64 16.96 0.62 -8.39
CA PRO A 64 17.13 1.97 -7.87
C PRO A 64 15.87 2.85 -8.09
N VAL A 65 15.30 3.33 -6.98
CA VAL A 65 14.00 4.01 -6.93
C VAL A 65 14.17 5.47 -6.55
N GLU A 66 13.42 6.34 -7.22
CA GLU A 66 13.09 7.68 -6.74
C GLU A 66 11.80 7.63 -5.92
N TRP A 67 11.87 7.94 -4.62
CA TRP A 67 10.75 7.83 -3.70
C TRP A 67 9.77 8.99 -3.83
N ASN A 68 8.47 8.68 -3.75
CA ASN A 68 7.41 9.66 -3.89
C ASN A 68 7.22 10.46 -2.58
N LYS A 69 7.73 11.69 -2.56
CA LYS A 69 7.67 12.60 -1.40
C LYS A 69 6.25 13.01 -0.97
N SER A 70 5.22 12.74 -1.78
CA SER A 70 3.82 13.01 -1.38
C SER A 70 3.25 11.96 -0.41
N VAL A 71 3.92 10.82 -0.24
CA VAL A 71 3.57 9.80 0.75
C VAL A 71 4.19 10.16 2.09
N GLN A 72 3.38 10.35 3.11
CA GLN A 72 3.83 10.80 4.42
C GLN A 72 2.83 10.42 5.53
N PHE A 73 3.31 10.35 6.76
CA PHE A 73 2.43 10.36 7.92
C PHE A 73 2.01 11.81 8.21
N VAL A 74 0.72 12.03 8.43
CA VAL A 74 0.17 13.32 8.84
C VAL A 74 -0.63 13.15 10.11
N GLU A 75 -0.63 14.18 10.96
CA GLU A 75 -1.45 14.20 12.16
C GLU A 75 -2.94 14.23 11.79
N ASP A 76 -3.72 13.31 12.35
CA ASP A 76 -5.16 13.21 12.18
C ASP A 76 -5.87 14.18 13.13
N LYS A 77 -5.97 15.43 12.70
CA LYS A 77 -6.63 16.51 13.45
C LYS A 77 -8.13 16.27 13.70
N ALA A 78 -8.76 15.33 12.99
CA ALA A 78 -10.15 14.95 13.20
C ALA A 78 -10.30 13.88 14.29
N SER A 79 -9.22 13.16 14.61
CA SER A 79 -9.18 12.31 15.79
C SER A 79 -9.06 13.21 17.02
N ASN A 80 -10.15 13.40 17.75
CA ASN A 80 -10.05 13.96 19.09
C ASN A 80 -9.15 13.01 19.89
N ALA A 81 -7.90 13.39 20.14
CA ALA A 81 -6.95 12.62 20.95
C ALA A 81 -7.54 12.22 22.32
N ALA A 82 -8.56 12.96 22.79
CA ALA A 82 -9.34 12.66 23.99
C ALA A 82 -10.23 11.39 23.90
N SER A 83 -10.55 10.90 22.69
CA SER A 83 -11.49 9.78 22.49
C SER A 83 -10.82 8.40 22.38
N ASN A 84 -9.52 8.35 22.04
CA ASN A 84 -8.79 7.08 22.01
C ASN A 84 -7.28 7.31 22.18
N PRO A 85 -6.75 7.32 23.42
CA PRO A 85 -5.34 7.59 23.72
C PRO A 85 -4.35 6.54 23.16
N GLU A 86 -4.87 5.48 22.53
CA GLU A 86 -4.10 4.41 21.89
C GLU A 86 -3.90 4.63 20.37
N ASN A 87 -4.57 5.62 19.79
CA ASN A 87 -4.29 6.06 18.43
C ASN A 87 -3.11 7.04 18.52
N ASP A 88 -2.01 6.73 17.83
CA ASP A 88 -0.80 7.60 17.79
C ASP A 88 -1.11 8.97 17.16
N GLY A 89 -2.33 9.17 16.63
CA GLY A 89 -2.81 10.44 16.10
C GLY A 89 -2.29 10.73 14.71
N TYR A 90 -1.73 9.74 14.01
CA TYR A 90 -1.21 9.88 12.65
C TYR A 90 -1.90 8.92 11.68
N VAL A 91 -2.14 9.42 10.47
CA VAL A 91 -2.66 8.64 9.33
C VAL A 91 -1.66 8.63 8.17
N LEU A 92 -1.66 7.55 7.40
CA LEU A 92 -0.87 7.48 6.17
C LEU A 92 -1.60 8.23 5.07
N LYS A 93 -0.99 9.34 4.60
CA LYS A 93 -1.51 10.14 3.50
C LYS A 93 -0.75 9.82 2.22
N ALA A 94 -1.47 9.53 1.15
CA ALA A 94 -0.92 9.32 -0.17
C ALA A 94 -1.92 9.68 -1.26
N ARG A 95 -1.43 10.01 -2.47
CA ARG A 95 -2.29 10.14 -3.65
C ARG A 95 -2.64 8.75 -4.19
N VAL A 96 -3.93 8.46 -4.28
CA VAL A 96 -4.45 7.20 -4.81
C VAL A 96 -4.90 7.40 -6.25
N ARG A 97 -4.54 6.47 -7.12
CA ARG A 97 -4.75 6.55 -8.57
C ARG A 97 -5.47 5.33 -9.09
N ARG A 98 -6.32 5.54 -10.09
CA ARG A 98 -6.98 4.46 -10.82
C ARG A 98 -6.01 3.79 -11.79
N LEU A 99 -6.25 2.52 -12.03
CA LEU A 99 -5.62 1.77 -13.10
C LEU A 99 -6.48 1.88 -14.36
N ARG A 100 -5.86 1.84 -15.54
CA ARG A 100 -6.57 1.78 -16.83
C ARG A 100 -6.12 0.61 -17.67
N ASP A 101 -6.99 0.18 -18.58
CA ASP A 101 -6.67 -0.72 -19.68
C ASP A 101 -5.92 -2.01 -19.31
N CYS A 102 -6.15 -2.52 -18.09
CA CYS A 102 -5.51 -3.73 -17.60
C CYS A 102 -6.43 -4.58 -16.72
N GLU A 103 -6.10 -5.86 -16.64
CA GLU A 103 -6.81 -6.87 -15.84
C GLU A 103 -5.84 -7.57 -14.89
N ILE A 104 -6.34 -7.92 -13.69
CA ILE A 104 -5.58 -8.64 -12.68
C ILE A 104 -5.96 -10.12 -12.74
N LYS A 105 -5.04 -10.98 -13.18
CA LYS A 105 -5.27 -12.42 -13.33
C LYS A 105 -4.39 -13.23 -12.36
N PRO A 106 -4.89 -14.34 -11.78
CA PRO A 106 -4.08 -15.20 -10.92
C PRO A 106 -2.97 -15.89 -11.73
N LYS A 107 -1.76 -15.96 -11.17
CA LYS A 107 -0.59 -16.70 -11.71
C LYS A 107 0.22 -17.30 -10.56
N GLY A 108 -0.21 -18.47 -10.07
CA GLY A 108 0.36 -19.13 -8.90
C GLY A 108 0.17 -18.28 -7.63
N PRO A 109 1.22 -17.99 -6.84
CA PRO A 109 1.09 -17.22 -5.60
C PRO A 109 1.02 -15.69 -5.82
N LYS A 110 1.19 -15.21 -7.06
CA LYS A 110 1.06 -13.79 -7.42
C LYS A 110 -0.11 -13.60 -8.38
N HIS A 111 -0.54 -12.35 -8.52
CA HIS A 111 -1.44 -11.95 -9.59
C HIS A 111 -0.63 -11.13 -10.59
N VAL A 112 -0.81 -11.40 -11.88
CA VAL A 112 -0.23 -10.62 -12.96
C VAL A 112 -1.23 -9.60 -13.43
N ILE A 113 -0.74 -8.40 -13.70
CA ILE A 113 -1.51 -7.34 -14.33
C ILE A 113 -1.20 -7.43 -15.82
N ARG A 114 -2.24 -7.60 -16.63
CA ARG A 114 -2.09 -7.74 -18.08
C ARG A 114 -2.84 -6.66 -18.83
N ASP A 115 -2.29 -6.20 -19.95
CA ASP A 115 -2.97 -5.25 -20.84
C ASP A 115 -4.03 -5.94 -21.72
N ARG A 116 -4.71 -5.16 -22.57
CA ARG A 116 -5.70 -5.67 -23.53
C ARG A 116 -5.13 -6.63 -24.59
N LYS A 117 -3.81 -6.65 -24.79
CA LYS A 117 -3.08 -7.56 -25.69
C LYS A 117 -2.53 -8.78 -24.93
N ASP A 118 -2.92 -8.95 -23.67
CA ASP A 118 -2.47 -9.98 -22.74
C ASP A 118 -0.95 -9.94 -22.41
N ASN A 119 -0.26 -8.81 -22.58
CA ASN A 119 1.12 -8.65 -22.14
C ASN A 119 1.19 -8.46 -20.62
N GLU A 120 2.21 -9.02 -19.94
CA GLU A 120 2.43 -8.80 -18.49
C GLU A 120 3.03 -7.40 -18.26
N VAL A 121 2.23 -6.48 -17.70
CA VAL A 121 2.60 -5.07 -17.48
C VAL A 121 2.80 -4.72 -16.00
N GLY A 122 2.56 -5.70 -15.13
CA GLY A 122 2.73 -5.55 -13.70
C GLY A 122 2.41 -6.81 -12.92
N HIS A 123 2.50 -6.71 -11.61
CA HIS A 123 2.07 -7.76 -10.71
C HIS A 123 1.54 -7.16 -9.40
N LEU A 124 0.61 -7.88 -8.79
CA LEU A 124 0.05 -7.61 -7.48
C LEU A 124 0.20 -8.86 -6.62
N ARG A 125 0.66 -8.65 -5.38
CA ARG A 125 0.63 -9.66 -4.33
C ARG A 125 -0.31 -9.18 -3.24
N PHE A 126 -1.46 -9.83 -3.16
CA PHE A 126 -2.42 -9.59 -2.09
C PHE A 126 -1.86 -10.02 -0.73
N ASP A 127 -2.22 -9.26 0.30
CA ASP A 127 -1.88 -9.57 1.68
C ASP A 127 -2.72 -10.76 2.20
N THR A 128 -4.00 -10.80 1.83
CA THR A 128 -4.98 -11.84 2.17
C THR A 128 -5.48 -12.57 0.90
N GLN A 129 -6.34 -13.59 1.04
CA GLN A 129 -7.01 -14.14 -0.15
C GLN A 129 -7.94 -13.07 -0.72
N PRO A 130 -7.89 -12.79 -2.04
CA PRO A 130 -8.87 -11.91 -2.65
C PRO A 130 -10.27 -12.50 -2.43
N GLY A 131 -11.18 -11.68 -1.92
CA GLY A 131 -12.59 -12.04 -1.78
C GLY A 131 -13.25 -12.25 -3.14
N LYS A 132 -14.44 -12.87 -3.17
CA LYS A 132 -15.25 -13.03 -4.40
C LYS A 132 -15.80 -11.70 -4.94
N ALA A 133 -15.84 -10.65 -4.13
CA ALA A 133 -16.36 -9.35 -4.53
C ALA A 133 -15.35 -8.61 -5.43
N SER A 134 -15.83 -8.11 -6.57
CA SER A 134 -15.07 -7.25 -7.46
C SER A 134 -15.02 -5.85 -6.88
N THR A 135 -14.09 -5.61 -5.95
CA THR A 135 -13.80 -4.25 -5.49
C THR A 135 -12.77 -3.63 -6.41
N GLU A 136 -13.01 -2.37 -6.82
CA GLU A 136 -12.06 -1.63 -7.65
C GLU A 136 -10.71 -1.52 -6.93
N VAL A 137 -9.65 -1.96 -7.60
CA VAL A 137 -8.27 -1.84 -7.10
C VAL A 137 -7.66 -0.56 -7.66
N ARG A 138 -7.20 0.29 -6.76
CA ARG A 138 -6.43 1.51 -7.05
C ARG A 138 -5.01 1.37 -6.52
N CYS A 139 -4.16 2.36 -6.77
CA CYS A 139 -2.77 2.31 -6.32
C CYS A 139 -2.29 3.64 -5.73
N ALA A 140 -1.48 3.55 -4.67
CA ALA A 140 -0.68 4.65 -4.16
C ALA A 140 0.79 4.44 -4.55
N ILE A 141 1.36 5.41 -5.24
CA ILE A 141 2.74 5.32 -5.74
C ILE A 141 3.71 5.53 -4.59
N MET A 142 4.52 4.51 -4.28
CA MET A 142 5.59 4.61 -3.29
C MET A 142 6.87 5.14 -3.92
N GLY A 143 7.16 4.73 -5.15
CA GLY A 143 8.30 5.25 -5.91
C GLY A 143 8.32 4.74 -7.34
N ARG A 144 9.24 5.29 -8.13
CA ARG A 144 9.44 4.92 -9.54
C ARG A 144 10.89 4.53 -9.81
N GLU A 145 11.10 3.63 -10.76
CA GLU A 145 12.46 3.32 -11.21
C GLU A 145 13.15 4.58 -11.76
N ILE A 146 14.42 4.79 -11.39
CA ILE A 146 15.21 5.93 -11.87
C ILE A 146 15.52 5.78 -13.36
N ARG A 147 15.73 4.54 -13.81
CA ARG A 147 16.03 4.19 -15.21
C ARG A 147 14.83 3.52 -15.84
N GLY A 148 14.67 3.71 -17.16
CA GLY A 148 13.59 3.13 -17.95
C GLY A 148 13.03 4.13 -18.94
N GLU A 149 12.66 3.63 -20.12
CA GLU A 149 11.96 4.40 -21.16
C GLU A 149 10.61 4.90 -20.62
N ASP A 150 10.21 6.09 -21.09
CA ASP A 150 8.94 6.67 -20.66
C ASP A 150 7.76 5.77 -21.09
N GLY A 151 6.78 5.60 -20.20
CA GLY A 151 5.68 4.66 -20.38
C GLY A 151 5.98 3.20 -19.99
N GLU A 152 7.20 2.68 -20.21
CA GLU A 152 7.64 1.34 -19.76
C GLU A 152 8.20 1.32 -18.33
N ARG A 153 8.55 2.51 -17.81
CA ARG A 153 9.06 2.68 -16.45
C ARG A 153 8.12 2.06 -15.41
N LYS A 154 8.67 1.23 -14.54
CA LYS A 154 7.89 0.60 -13.46
C LYS A 154 7.77 1.50 -12.24
N TYR A 155 6.58 1.49 -11.68
CA TYR A 155 6.23 2.14 -10.42
C TYR A 155 6.00 1.06 -9.38
N TYR A 156 6.59 1.24 -8.21
CA TYR A 156 6.36 0.41 -7.04
C TYR A 156 5.23 1.03 -6.23
N VAL A 157 4.18 0.25 -5.99
CA VAL A 157 2.90 0.77 -5.49
C VAL A 157 2.36 -0.06 -4.33
N LEU A 158 1.66 0.61 -3.43
CA LEU A 158 0.65 -0.03 -2.58
C LEU A 158 -0.64 -0.11 -3.37
N PHE A 159 -1.19 -1.30 -3.50
CA PHE A 159 -2.54 -1.45 -4.02
C PHE A 159 -3.53 -1.28 -2.89
N VAL A 160 -4.59 -0.53 -3.15
CA VAL A 160 -5.60 -0.16 -2.18
C VAL A 160 -6.99 -0.30 -2.76
N THR A 161 -7.99 -0.35 -1.89
CA THR A 161 -9.41 -0.34 -2.26
C THR A 161 -10.18 0.59 -1.33
N GLU A 162 -11.33 1.11 -1.75
CA GLU A 162 -12.14 1.98 -0.90
C GLU A 162 -12.61 1.22 0.35
N CYS A 163 -12.57 1.88 1.49
CA CYS A 163 -13.00 1.29 2.75
C CYS A 163 -14.50 0.98 2.69
N ALA A 164 -14.85 -0.32 2.80
CA ALA A 164 -16.23 -0.77 2.67
C ALA A 164 -17.17 -0.18 3.73
N THR A 165 -16.65 0.16 4.91
CA THR A 165 -17.45 0.73 5.99
C THR A 165 -17.65 2.25 5.86
N HIS A 166 -16.88 2.92 5.00
CA HIS A 166 -17.03 4.36 4.75
C HIS A 166 -16.88 4.67 3.24
N PRO A 167 -17.80 4.22 2.38
CA PRO A 167 -17.72 4.49 0.95
C PRO A 167 -17.73 5.99 0.64
N GLY A 168 -16.94 6.44 -0.33
CA GLY A 168 -16.94 7.84 -0.79
C GLY A 168 -16.28 8.86 0.14
N CYS A 169 -15.79 8.48 1.34
CA CYS A 169 -15.14 9.43 2.26
C CYS A 169 -13.63 9.65 1.98
N GLY A 170 -13.11 9.10 0.88
CA GLY A 170 -11.68 9.20 0.53
C GLY A 170 -10.75 8.37 1.43
N LYS A 171 -11.28 7.39 2.16
CA LYS A 171 -10.50 6.42 2.97
C LYS A 171 -10.32 5.11 2.23
N PHE A 172 -9.11 4.58 2.28
CA PHE A 172 -8.72 3.37 1.55
C PHE A 172 -8.08 2.36 2.48
N GLU A 173 -8.23 1.08 2.17
CA GLU A 173 -7.51 0.00 2.83
C GLU A 173 -6.52 -0.63 1.85
N ARG A 174 -5.35 -1.00 2.35
CA ARG A 174 -4.34 -1.74 1.61
C ARG A 174 -4.86 -3.14 1.30
N VAL A 175 -4.71 -3.54 0.03
CA VAL A 175 -4.98 -4.91 -0.43
C VAL A 175 -3.71 -5.71 -0.69
N GLY A 176 -2.60 -5.02 -0.97
CA GLY A 176 -1.33 -5.65 -1.27
C GLY A 176 -0.30 -4.70 -1.86
N VAL A 177 0.75 -5.28 -2.44
CA VAL A 177 1.88 -4.54 -3.01
C VAL A 177 2.31 -5.13 -4.36
N GLY A 178 2.95 -4.32 -5.19
CA GLY A 178 3.65 -4.82 -6.35
C GLY A 178 4.20 -3.71 -7.23
N SER A 179 4.24 -3.98 -8.53
CA SER A 179 4.73 -3.02 -9.52
C SER A 179 3.81 -2.96 -10.73
N ILE A 180 3.68 -1.79 -11.33
CA ILE A 180 2.95 -1.59 -12.59
C ILE A 180 3.68 -0.57 -13.46
N GLN A 181 3.61 -0.72 -14.78
CA GLN A 181 4.14 0.27 -15.72
C GLN A 181 3.36 1.59 -15.68
N GLN A 182 4.08 2.70 -15.88
CA GLN A 182 3.54 4.07 -15.82
C GLN A 182 2.30 4.25 -16.69
N ARG A 183 2.32 3.73 -17.93
CA ARG A 183 1.26 3.96 -18.91
C ARG A 183 -0.12 3.44 -18.48
N PHE A 184 -0.18 2.52 -17.51
CA PHE A 184 -1.42 1.93 -16.99
C PHE A 184 -1.92 2.61 -15.70
N ILE A 185 -1.23 3.66 -15.24
CA ILE A 185 -1.67 4.52 -14.15
C ILE A 185 -2.29 5.78 -14.74
N LEU A 186 -3.48 6.15 -14.26
CA LEU A 186 -4.13 7.40 -14.64
C LEU A 186 -3.53 8.60 -13.88
N PHE A 187 -3.12 9.61 -14.64
CA PHE A 187 -2.63 10.91 -14.15
C PHE A 187 -3.54 12.03 -14.68
N ASP A 188 -4.80 12.00 -14.25
CA ASP A 188 -5.86 12.93 -14.70
C ASP A 188 -5.97 14.19 -13.84
N GLY A 189 -5.10 14.37 -12.84
CA GLY A 189 -5.06 15.56 -11.99
C GLY A 189 -6.17 15.62 -10.94
N GLN A 190 -7.07 14.64 -10.90
CA GLN A 190 -8.09 14.47 -9.84
C GLN A 190 -7.55 13.64 -8.65
N ASP A 191 -6.24 13.72 -8.41
CA ASP A 191 -5.53 12.87 -7.45
C ASP A 191 -5.59 13.45 -6.05
N ASP A 192 -6.76 13.34 -5.43
CA ASP A 192 -6.93 13.78 -4.06
C ASP A 192 -6.03 12.97 -3.12
N ALA A 193 -5.44 13.70 -2.18
CA ALA A 193 -4.66 13.06 -1.14
C ALA A 193 -5.61 12.31 -0.22
N ALA A 194 -5.47 10.99 -0.18
CA ALA A 194 -6.34 10.09 0.52
C ALA A 194 -5.69 9.55 1.80
N HIS A 195 -6.53 9.13 2.74
CA HIS A 195 -6.07 8.45 3.96
C HIS A 195 -6.11 6.95 3.73
N ILE A 196 -4.97 6.29 3.90
CA ILE A 196 -4.88 4.83 3.91
C ILE A 196 -4.99 4.38 5.37
N LEU A 197 -6.07 3.66 5.67
CA LEU A 197 -6.40 3.11 6.98
C LEU A 197 -5.66 1.81 7.26
#